data_AF-A0A7Y5WRC4-F1
#
_entry.id   AF-A0A7Y5WRC4-F1
#
_cell.length_a   1.000
_cell.length_b   1.000
_cell.length_c   1.000
_cell.angle_alpha   90.00
_cell.angle_beta   90.00
_cell.angle_gamma   90.00
#
_symmetry.space_group_name_H-M   'P 1'
#
loop_
_entity.id
_entity.type
_entity.pdbx_description
1 polymer ?
#
loop_
_entity_poly.entity_id
_entity_poly.type
_entity_poly.pdbx_seq_one_letter_code
_entity_poly.pdbx_strand_id
1 'polypeptide(L)'
;MFKRLMTAVLGTRHERERKRIQPIVDEINEHYARLQTVSEAELRGQTGKLRGIIRERTGELEAAIASLREQKRNAAAPGERDRLDNELSGPDGRGGREGELREATAEVLDEILPEAFATVREAARRLLGTTVQVTGHDLTWDMVPYDVQLMGGIQLHLGKIAEMATGEGKTLVATLPLYLNALPGKGAHLVTVNSYLARRDSQWMGHLYTYLGLTVGCIDDTEPGTPQRRAAYLCDITYGTNNEFGFDYLRDNMVPSLEQRVQRGHNFAIVDEVDSVLIDEARTPLIISGPVGGDDSDGAYFAHNAAVGRLVRKQTELVNQLVADGERALEKGDTREASLAFYKARLGSPKNKRLLKVMQEPGVKSLIQKMELDHIADRKLSASKQEFGDLEEDLLFVLDEKGHSVHLTDRGVDFMSPEDHEAFVLPDISEQVHHLERDHSLSAAERLQRKRDIEIEYATKSETLNIVHQLLRAHALYEKDVNYVVLEGQVHIVDEFTGRTMPGRRWS
;
A
#
# COMPACT_ATOMS: atom_id res chain seq x y z
N MET A 1 -19.03 -22.33 41.06
CA MET A 1 -18.40 -22.57 42.39
C MET A 1 -16.88 -22.68 42.27
N PHE A 2 -16.34 -23.51 41.36
CA PHE A 2 -14.88 -23.66 41.12
C PHE A 2 -14.16 -22.34 40.72
N LYS A 3 -14.74 -21.55 39.81
CA LYS A 3 -14.19 -20.23 39.41
C LYS A 3 -14.07 -19.25 40.60
N ARG A 4 -15.08 -19.20 41.48
CA ARG A 4 -15.07 -18.38 42.70
C ARG A 4 -14.03 -18.85 43.72
N LEU A 5 -13.86 -20.17 43.86
CA LEU A 5 -12.85 -20.77 44.75
C LEU A 5 -11.42 -20.49 44.25
N MET A 6 -11.18 -20.59 42.94
CA MET A 6 -9.89 -20.24 42.33
C MET A 6 -9.57 -18.74 42.44
N THR A 7 -10.55 -17.85 42.20
CA THR A 7 -10.34 -16.40 42.37
C THR A 7 -10.08 -16.03 43.84
N ALA A 8 -10.69 -16.73 44.79
CA ALA A 8 -10.45 -16.49 46.23
C ALA A 8 -9.05 -16.94 46.70
N VAL A 9 -8.44 -17.94 46.05
CA VAL A 9 -7.12 -18.48 46.42
C VAL A 9 -5.98 -17.83 45.62
N LEU A 10 -6.19 -17.53 44.33
CA LEU A 10 -5.16 -17.02 43.41
C LEU A 10 -5.29 -15.52 43.10
N GLY A 11 -6.37 -14.88 43.55
CA GLY A 11 -6.71 -13.51 43.20
C GLY A 11 -7.32 -13.36 41.80
N THR A 12 -7.79 -12.16 41.49
CA THR A 12 -8.28 -11.82 40.14
C THR A 12 -7.14 -11.78 39.12
N ARG A 13 -7.46 -11.78 37.81
CA ARG A 13 -6.45 -11.56 36.75
C ARG A 13 -5.71 -10.24 36.97
N HIS A 14 -6.43 -9.18 37.36
CA HIS A 14 -5.86 -7.86 37.64
C HIS A 14 -4.93 -7.87 38.86
N GLU A 15 -5.30 -8.57 39.94
CA GLU A 15 -4.43 -8.69 41.12
C GLU A 15 -3.14 -9.44 40.81
N ARG A 16 -3.21 -10.50 40.00
CA ARG A 16 -2.01 -11.23 39.56
C ARG A 16 -1.12 -10.39 38.66
N GLU A 17 -1.71 -9.65 37.72
CA GLU A 17 -0.97 -8.73 36.86
C GLU A 17 -0.31 -7.61 37.67
N ARG A 18 -1.03 -7.01 38.62
CA ARG A 18 -0.48 -6.01 39.55
C ARG A 18 0.71 -6.57 40.33
N LYS A 19 0.57 -7.76 40.93
CA LYS A 19 1.68 -8.43 41.65
C LYS A 19 2.89 -8.70 40.75
N ARG A 20 2.65 -8.99 39.46
CA ARG A 20 3.71 -9.24 38.48
C ARG A 20 4.53 -7.99 38.17
N ILE A 21 3.89 -6.82 38.07
CA ILE A 21 4.57 -5.55 37.74
C ILE A 21 5.03 -4.77 38.98
N GLN A 22 4.56 -5.11 40.18
CA GLN A 22 4.93 -4.40 41.40
C GLN A 22 6.45 -4.33 41.62
N PRO A 23 7.25 -5.39 41.40
CA PRO A 23 8.71 -5.30 41.54
C PRO A 23 9.33 -4.24 40.64
N ILE A 24 8.79 -4.05 39.43
CA ILE A 24 9.26 -3.02 38.48
C ILE A 24 8.93 -1.62 39.02
N VAL A 25 7.75 -1.44 39.62
CA VAL A 25 7.36 -0.17 40.26
C VAL A 25 8.27 0.14 41.46
N ASP A 26 8.61 -0.88 42.24
CA ASP A 26 9.51 -0.75 43.38
C ASP A 26 10.92 -0.33 42.91
N GLU A 27 11.43 -0.92 41.83
CA GLU A 27 12.70 -0.53 41.21
C GLU A 27 12.66 0.91 40.63
N ILE A 28 11.56 1.31 39.98
CA ILE A 28 11.36 2.71 39.56
C ILE A 28 11.47 3.64 40.76
N ASN A 29 10.85 3.29 41.89
CA ASN A 29 10.89 4.10 43.11
C ASN A 29 12.31 4.20 43.69
N GLU A 30 13.10 3.13 43.65
CA GLU A 30 14.51 3.14 44.06
C GLU A 30 15.36 4.04 43.17
N HIS A 31 15.22 3.94 41.84
CA HIS A 31 15.88 4.85 40.90
C HIS A 31 15.46 6.30 41.12
N TYR A 32 14.17 6.55 41.32
CA TYR A 32 13.62 7.88 41.56
C TYR A 32 14.23 8.52 42.82
N ALA A 33 14.33 7.78 43.93
CA ALA A 33 14.97 8.26 45.15
C ALA A 33 16.44 8.64 44.93
N ARG A 34 17.18 7.89 44.11
CA ARG A 34 18.58 8.24 43.76
C ARG A 34 18.66 9.52 42.93
N LEU A 35 17.81 9.62 41.90
CA LEU A 35 17.78 10.76 40.96
C LEU A 35 17.37 12.09 41.61
N GLN A 36 16.68 12.07 42.76
CA GLN A 36 16.36 13.30 43.49
C GLN A 36 17.59 14.09 43.96
N THR A 37 18.74 13.42 44.10
CA THR A 37 19.97 14.03 44.63
C THR A 37 20.97 14.48 43.56
N VAL A 38 20.73 14.12 42.29
CA VAL A 38 21.64 14.46 41.18
C VAL A 38 21.43 15.89 40.71
N SER A 39 22.45 16.48 40.07
CA SER A 39 22.39 17.82 39.51
C SER A 39 21.44 17.93 38.30
N GLU A 40 21.18 19.16 37.85
CA GLU A 40 20.40 19.45 36.63
C GLU A 40 21.06 18.86 35.38
N ALA A 41 22.38 18.97 35.28
CA ALA A 41 23.15 18.41 34.16
C ALA A 41 23.09 16.88 34.13
N GLU A 42 23.18 16.24 35.30
CA GLU A 42 23.12 14.78 35.41
C GLU A 42 21.75 14.21 35.05
N LEU A 43 20.65 14.87 35.47
CA LEU A 43 19.30 14.43 35.09
C LEU A 43 19.08 14.56 33.58
N ARG A 44 19.43 15.71 32.98
CA ARG A 44 19.32 15.90 31.53
C ARG A 44 20.26 14.96 30.75
N GLY A 45 21.38 14.56 31.36
CA GLY A 45 22.32 13.59 30.82
C GLY A 45 21.78 12.15 30.77
N GLN A 46 20.69 11.82 31.49
CA GLN A 46 20.10 10.48 31.50
C GLN A 46 19.68 10.03 30.11
N THR A 47 19.06 10.89 29.30
CA THR A 47 18.67 10.53 27.93
C THR A 47 19.87 10.09 27.08
N GLY A 48 21.00 10.79 27.20
CA GLY A 48 22.24 10.42 26.51
C GLY A 48 22.81 9.08 27.02
N LYS A 49 22.81 8.89 28.34
CA LYS A 49 23.23 7.62 28.98
C LYS A 49 22.40 6.44 28.47
N LEU A 50 21.07 6.55 28.54
CA LEU A 50 20.15 5.49 28.15
C LEU A 50 20.22 5.17 26.65
N ARG A 51 20.35 6.19 25.80
CA ARG A 51 20.65 6.01 24.36
C ARG A 51 21.98 5.29 24.12
N GLY A 52 22.98 5.58 24.95
CA GLY A 52 24.28 4.91 24.91
C GLY A 52 24.15 3.40 25.16
N ILE A 53 23.41 3.01 26.21
CA ILE A 53 23.15 1.60 26.56
C ILE A 53 22.46 0.87 25.41
N ILE A 54 21.42 1.48 24.82
CA ILE A 54 20.72 0.90 23.67
C ILE A 54 21.69 0.72 22.50
N ARG A 55 22.45 1.76 22.15
CA ARG A 55 23.40 1.72 21.02
C ARG A 55 24.49 0.67 21.20
N GLU A 56 24.97 0.46 22.42
CA GLU A 56 25.94 -0.58 22.73
C GLU A 56 25.37 -1.98 22.44
N ARG A 57 24.09 -2.20 22.75
CA ARG A 57 23.39 -3.49 22.54
C ARG A 57 22.95 -3.71 21.10
N THR A 58 22.54 -2.66 20.39
CA THR A 58 21.89 -2.79 19.07
C THR A 58 22.77 -2.36 17.90
N GLY A 59 23.85 -1.60 18.14
CA GLY A 59 24.62 -0.94 17.08
C GLY A 59 25.26 -1.88 16.06
N GLU A 60 25.73 -3.06 16.49
CA GLU A 60 26.28 -4.07 15.56
C GLU A 60 25.20 -4.62 14.61
N LEU A 61 24.00 -4.89 15.13
CA LEU A 61 22.87 -5.37 14.33
C LEU A 61 22.38 -4.29 13.37
N GLU A 62 22.29 -3.04 13.82
CA GLU A 62 21.94 -1.91 12.96
C GLU A 62 22.93 -1.72 11.80
N ALA A 63 24.23 -1.82 12.09
CA ALA A 63 25.29 -1.73 11.07
C ALA A 63 25.21 -2.89 10.07
N ALA A 64 24.95 -4.11 10.54
CA ALA A 64 24.77 -5.28 9.68
C ALA A 64 23.56 -5.12 8.75
N ILE A 65 22.41 -4.67 9.27
CA ILE A 65 21.20 -4.41 8.47
C ILE A 65 21.45 -3.32 7.44
N ALA A 66 22.13 -2.22 7.82
CA ALA A 66 22.47 -1.15 6.88
C ALA A 66 23.35 -1.66 5.73
N SER A 67 24.34 -2.51 6.03
CA SER A 67 25.18 -3.14 5.02
C SER A 67 24.39 -4.06 4.10
N LEU A 68 23.52 -4.92 4.63
CA LEU A 68 22.69 -5.82 3.84
C LEU A 68 21.71 -5.07 2.93
N ARG A 69 21.12 -3.97 3.40
CA ARG A 69 20.25 -3.10 2.58
C ARG A 69 21.01 -2.45 1.43
N GLU A 70 22.25 -2.02 1.66
CA GLU A 70 23.11 -1.46 0.62
C GLU A 70 23.52 -2.52 -0.41
N GLN A 71 23.89 -3.73 0.04
CA GLN A 71 24.17 -4.85 -0.85
C GLN A 71 22.94 -5.20 -1.71
N LYS A 72 21.74 -5.24 -1.10
CA LYS A 72 20.49 -5.53 -1.81
C LYS A 72 20.18 -4.48 -2.88
N ARG A 73 20.44 -3.20 -2.60
CA ARG A 73 20.27 -2.10 -3.58
C ARG A 73 21.18 -2.26 -4.80
N ASN A 74 22.42 -2.71 -4.58
CA ASN A 74 23.43 -2.83 -5.63
C ASN A 74 23.44 -4.20 -6.32
N ALA A 75 22.72 -5.19 -5.80
CA ALA A 75 22.65 -6.54 -6.37
C ALA A 75 21.98 -6.51 -7.76
N ALA A 76 22.66 -7.05 -8.77
CA ALA A 76 22.14 -7.13 -10.14
C ALA A 76 21.31 -8.40 -10.39
N ALA A 77 21.64 -9.50 -9.71
CA ALA A 77 20.99 -10.80 -9.92
C ALA A 77 19.74 -10.95 -9.02
N PRO A 78 18.59 -11.38 -9.56
CA PRO A 78 17.37 -11.62 -8.77
C PRO A 78 17.59 -12.59 -7.60
N GLY A 79 18.28 -13.72 -7.83
CA GLY A 79 18.52 -14.71 -6.78
C GLY A 79 19.41 -14.22 -5.63
N GLU A 80 20.28 -13.23 -5.88
CA GLU A 80 21.06 -12.57 -4.84
C GLU A 80 20.17 -11.63 -4.00
N ARG A 81 19.29 -10.87 -4.66
CA ARG A 81 18.30 -10.02 -3.98
C ARG A 81 17.39 -10.83 -3.07
N ASP A 82 16.91 -11.98 -3.52
CA ASP A 82 16.04 -12.87 -2.74
C ASP A 82 16.77 -13.44 -1.52
N ARG A 83 18.05 -13.82 -1.67
CA ARG A 83 18.87 -14.28 -0.54
C ARG A 83 19.07 -13.17 0.50
N LEU A 84 19.43 -11.96 0.05
CA LEU A 84 19.63 -10.82 0.93
C LEU A 84 18.34 -10.39 1.62
N ASP A 85 17.20 -10.49 0.93
CA ASP A 85 15.89 -10.23 1.53
C ASP A 85 15.57 -11.23 2.65
N ASN A 86 15.77 -12.53 2.39
CA ASN A 86 15.59 -13.57 3.41
C ASN A 86 16.52 -13.38 4.62
N GLU A 87 17.76 -12.90 4.42
CA GLU A 87 18.68 -12.62 5.53
C GLU A 87 18.25 -11.37 6.33
N LEU A 88 17.72 -10.35 5.65
CA LEU A 88 17.21 -9.12 6.27
C LEU A 88 15.96 -9.38 7.12
N SER A 89 14.92 -9.95 6.51
CA SER A 89 13.57 -9.99 7.07
C SER A 89 13.04 -11.40 7.34
N GLY A 90 13.81 -12.45 7.00
CA GLY A 90 13.37 -13.83 7.15
C GLY A 90 12.36 -14.26 6.08
N PRO A 91 12.04 -15.58 5.99
CA PRO A 91 11.12 -16.10 4.97
C PRO A 91 9.67 -15.60 5.11
N ASP A 92 9.29 -15.14 6.31
CA ASP A 92 7.97 -14.64 6.65
C ASP A 92 7.90 -13.11 6.72
N GLY A 93 9.00 -12.42 6.40
CA GLY A 93 9.14 -10.96 6.51
C GLY A 93 9.14 -10.43 7.94
N ARG A 94 9.23 -11.31 8.97
CA ARG A 94 9.21 -10.95 10.39
C ARG A 94 10.39 -11.52 11.18
N GLY A 95 11.30 -12.23 10.54
CA GLY A 95 12.54 -12.76 11.12
C GLY A 95 13.78 -12.02 10.62
N GLY A 96 14.85 -12.79 10.37
CA GLY A 96 16.13 -12.27 9.90
C GLY A 96 16.79 -11.33 10.90
N ARG A 97 17.78 -10.56 10.43
CA ARG A 97 18.47 -9.56 11.25
C ARG A 97 17.53 -8.48 11.79
N GLU A 98 16.49 -8.12 11.04
CA GLU A 98 15.48 -7.16 11.50
C GLU A 98 14.64 -7.70 12.66
N GLY A 99 14.44 -9.02 12.73
CA GLY A 99 13.84 -9.72 13.87
C GLY A 99 14.76 -9.68 15.09
N GLU A 100 16.02 -10.07 14.91
CA GLU A 100 17.04 -10.04 15.98
C GLU A 100 17.20 -8.63 16.57
N LEU A 101 17.21 -7.59 15.73
CA LEU A 101 17.27 -6.21 16.19
C LEU A 101 16.03 -5.83 17.01
N ARG A 102 14.83 -6.25 16.60
CA ARG A 102 13.59 -5.98 17.34
C ARG A 102 13.60 -6.63 18.72
N GLU A 103 14.04 -7.89 18.81
CA GLU A 103 14.17 -8.61 20.08
C GLU A 103 15.21 -7.97 21.00
N ALA A 104 16.41 -7.71 20.49
CA ALA A 104 17.47 -7.04 21.25
C ALA A 104 17.05 -5.65 21.74
N THR A 105 16.30 -4.91 20.92
CA THR A 105 15.73 -3.60 21.30
C THR A 105 14.69 -3.76 22.40
N ALA A 106 13.78 -4.74 22.31
CA ALA A 106 12.78 -4.98 23.34
C ALA A 106 13.43 -5.35 24.69
N GLU A 107 14.41 -6.27 24.67
CA GLU A 107 15.14 -6.69 25.88
C GLU A 107 15.84 -5.53 26.58
N VAL A 108 16.56 -4.68 25.83
CA VAL A 108 17.25 -3.53 26.44
C VAL A 108 16.26 -2.47 26.93
N LEU A 109 15.12 -2.28 26.25
CA LEU A 109 14.08 -1.36 26.72
C LEU A 109 13.45 -1.85 28.04
N ASP A 110 13.17 -3.14 28.17
CA ASP A 110 12.67 -3.75 29.41
C ASP A 110 13.70 -3.58 30.55
N GLU A 111 14.99 -3.78 30.26
CA GLU A 111 16.09 -3.62 31.22
C GLU A 111 16.21 -2.18 31.75
N ILE A 112 16.12 -1.18 30.86
CA ILE A 112 16.29 0.23 31.24
C ILE A 112 14.98 0.90 31.70
N LEU A 113 13.83 0.22 31.55
CA LEU A 113 12.53 0.79 31.86
C LEU A 113 12.48 1.42 33.26
N PRO A 114 12.96 0.77 34.34
CA PRO A 114 12.87 1.36 35.67
C PRO A 114 13.60 2.70 35.79
N GLU A 115 14.80 2.78 35.23
CA GLU A 115 15.60 4.01 35.21
C GLU A 115 14.98 5.10 34.32
N ALA A 116 14.45 4.72 33.16
CA ALA A 116 13.79 5.63 32.24
C ALA A 116 12.53 6.25 32.85
N PHE A 117 11.67 5.44 33.48
CA PHE A 117 10.45 5.92 34.13
C PHE A 117 10.76 6.80 35.35
N ALA A 118 11.78 6.43 36.13
CA ALA A 118 12.25 7.27 37.23
C ALA A 118 12.78 8.63 36.74
N THR A 119 13.48 8.64 35.60
CA THR A 119 13.97 9.88 34.95
C THR A 119 12.82 10.80 34.56
N VAL A 120 11.77 10.26 33.92
CA VAL A 120 10.57 11.02 33.56
C VAL A 120 9.84 11.55 34.80
N ARG A 121 9.69 10.72 35.85
CA ARG A 121 9.06 11.12 37.11
C ARG A 121 9.82 12.23 37.82
N GLU A 122 11.14 12.14 37.87
CA GLU A 122 12.00 13.18 38.47
C GLU A 122 11.99 14.47 37.66
N ALA A 123 11.98 14.38 36.32
CA ALA A 123 11.82 15.56 35.47
C ALA A 123 10.47 16.25 35.70
N ALA A 124 9.38 15.49 35.79
CA ALA A 124 8.06 16.02 36.13
C ALA A 124 8.06 16.73 37.50
N ARG A 125 8.76 16.17 38.50
CA ARG A 125 8.94 16.82 39.81
C ARG A 125 9.72 18.13 39.71
N ARG A 126 10.79 18.20 38.92
CA ARG A 126 11.60 19.42 38.76
C ARG A 126 10.89 20.52 37.99
N LEU A 127 9.97 20.14 37.11
CA LEU A 127 9.13 21.09 36.37
C LEU A 127 7.98 21.68 37.20
N LEU A 128 7.75 21.20 38.43
CA LEU A 128 6.69 21.75 39.28
C LEU A 128 6.80 23.28 39.43
N GLY A 129 5.69 23.96 39.13
CA GLY A 129 5.59 25.42 39.18
C GLY A 129 6.13 26.15 37.96
N THR A 130 6.72 25.45 36.98
CA THR A 130 7.09 26.06 35.70
C THR A 130 5.86 26.28 34.82
N THR A 131 5.94 27.26 33.93
CA THR A 131 4.84 27.61 33.00
C THR A 131 5.23 27.23 31.57
N VAL A 132 4.27 26.71 30.81
CA VAL A 132 4.40 26.44 29.38
C VAL A 132 3.17 26.97 28.63
N GLN A 133 3.39 27.52 27.44
CA GLN A 133 2.33 27.96 26.56
C GLN A 133 1.73 26.75 25.82
N VAL A 134 0.44 26.50 26.02
CA VAL A 134 -0.31 25.39 25.43
C VAL A 134 -1.54 25.95 24.72
N THR A 135 -1.60 25.80 23.41
CA THR A 135 -2.69 26.26 22.54
C THR A 135 -3.05 27.74 22.77
N GLY A 136 -2.05 28.57 23.05
CA GLY A 136 -2.22 30.01 23.30
C GLY A 136 -2.52 30.40 24.75
N HIS A 137 -2.51 29.44 25.69
CA HIS A 137 -2.74 29.68 27.12
C HIS A 137 -1.54 29.25 27.96
N ASP A 138 -1.23 30.02 29.00
CA ASP A 138 -0.20 29.65 29.95
C ASP A 138 -0.75 28.60 30.94
N LEU A 139 -0.14 27.42 30.96
CA LEU A 139 -0.44 26.36 31.93
C LEU A 139 0.75 26.17 32.87
N THR A 140 0.45 26.04 34.16
CA THR A 140 1.45 25.67 35.16
C THR A 140 1.57 24.15 35.22
N TRP A 141 2.80 23.65 35.24
CA TRP A 141 3.07 22.23 35.48
C TRP A 141 2.94 21.92 36.98
N ASP A 142 1.92 21.16 37.36
CA ASP A 142 1.64 20.77 38.76
C ASP A 142 1.58 19.25 38.98
N MET A 143 2.12 18.48 38.03
CA MET A 143 1.93 17.03 37.96
C MET A 143 3.21 16.25 38.24
N VAL A 144 3.09 15.19 39.05
CA VAL A 144 4.11 14.15 39.23
C VAL A 144 3.42 12.79 39.15
N PRO A 145 3.94 11.83 38.35
CA PRO A 145 3.34 10.50 38.25
C PRO A 145 3.19 9.78 39.60
N TYR A 146 2.00 9.25 39.86
CA TYR A 146 1.70 8.31 40.95
C TYR A 146 2.07 6.88 40.57
N ASP A 147 2.19 6.00 41.56
CA ASP A 147 2.56 4.60 41.33
C ASP A 147 1.55 3.85 40.45
N VAL A 148 0.26 4.17 40.56
CA VAL A 148 -0.78 3.62 39.66
C VAL A 148 -0.60 4.09 38.21
N GLN A 149 -0.05 5.29 38.00
CA GLN A 149 0.27 5.82 36.67
C GLN A 149 1.54 5.16 36.11
N LEU A 150 2.52 4.85 36.97
CA LEU A 150 3.68 4.03 36.59
C LEU A 150 3.23 2.63 36.11
N MET A 151 2.29 2.01 36.83
CA MET A 151 1.69 0.73 36.41
C MET A 151 1.01 0.84 35.05
N GLY A 152 0.24 1.90 34.81
CA GLY A 152 -0.37 2.19 33.50
C GLY A 152 0.66 2.31 32.39
N GLY A 153 1.74 3.05 32.63
CA GLY A 153 2.85 3.21 31.68
C GLY A 153 3.55 1.90 31.34
N ILE A 154 3.76 1.02 32.33
CA ILE A 154 4.33 -0.32 32.12
C ILE A 154 3.40 -1.14 31.22
N GLN A 155 2.09 -1.14 31.46
CA GLN A 155 1.16 -1.91 30.63
C GLN A 155 1.14 -1.41 29.17
N LEU A 156 1.21 -0.09 28.96
CA LEU A 156 1.31 0.50 27.62
C LEU A 156 2.60 0.09 26.90
N HIS A 157 3.75 0.10 27.59
CA HIS A 157 5.01 -0.39 27.02
C HIS A 157 4.93 -1.86 26.61
N LEU A 158 4.27 -2.71 27.43
CA LEU A 158 4.06 -4.13 27.15
C LEU A 158 3.02 -4.40 26.03
N GLY A 159 2.57 -3.37 25.31
CA GLY A 159 1.62 -3.50 24.21
C GLY A 159 0.20 -3.88 24.66
N LYS A 160 -0.20 -3.51 25.88
CA LYS A 160 -1.52 -3.79 26.44
C LYS A 160 -2.37 -2.53 26.59
N ILE A 161 -3.67 -2.73 26.80
CA ILE A 161 -4.62 -1.66 27.11
C ILE A 161 -4.56 -1.36 28.62
N ALA A 162 -4.29 -0.10 28.96
CA ALA A 162 -4.38 0.41 30.32
C ALA A 162 -5.73 1.12 30.52
N GLU A 163 -6.69 0.42 31.14
CA GLU A 163 -7.99 1.01 31.49
C GLU A 163 -7.85 1.90 32.74
N MET A 164 -8.12 3.19 32.56
CA MET A 164 -8.03 4.20 33.63
C MET A 164 -9.26 5.10 33.58
N ALA A 165 -9.80 5.42 34.75
CA ALA A 165 -10.94 6.33 34.84
C ALA A 165 -10.57 7.74 34.35
N THR A 166 -11.56 8.47 33.86
CA THR A 166 -11.38 9.88 33.48
C THR A 166 -10.91 10.68 34.68
N GLY A 167 -9.85 11.48 34.50
CA GLY A 167 -9.22 12.25 35.58
C GLY A 167 -8.02 11.57 36.25
N GLU A 168 -7.75 10.29 35.98
CA GLU A 168 -6.57 9.57 36.52
C GLU A 168 -5.25 9.95 35.81
N GLY A 169 -5.28 10.94 34.91
CA GLY A 169 -4.08 11.47 34.24
C GLY A 169 -3.56 10.61 33.08
N LYS A 170 -4.44 10.08 32.22
CA LYS A 170 -4.08 9.32 31.00
C LYS A 170 -2.98 10.01 30.17
N THR A 171 -3.12 11.32 29.95
CA THR A 171 -2.14 12.13 29.19
C THR A 171 -0.75 12.11 29.83
N LEU A 172 -0.66 12.20 31.16
CA LEU A 172 0.61 12.12 31.89
C LEU A 172 1.19 10.70 31.85
N VAL A 173 0.34 9.67 31.97
CA VAL A 173 0.76 8.26 31.92
C VAL A 173 1.47 7.93 30.61
N ALA A 174 0.97 8.44 29.49
CA ALA A 174 1.57 8.21 28.17
C ALA A 174 3.01 8.72 28.06
N THR A 175 3.42 9.69 28.90
CA THR A 175 4.78 10.24 28.86
C THR A 175 5.88 9.22 29.19
N LEU A 176 5.58 8.28 30.08
CA LEU A 176 6.52 7.27 30.54
C LEU A 176 6.92 6.30 29.39
N PRO A 177 5.97 5.57 28.76
CA PRO A 177 6.29 4.69 27.64
C PRO A 177 6.70 5.45 26.38
N LEU A 178 6.17 6.65 26.10
CA LEU A 178 6.62 7.42 24.93
C LEU A 178 8.09 7.83 25.06
N TYR A 179 8.52 8.30 26.24
CA TYR A 179 9.92 8.62 26.49
C TYR A 179 10.81 7.37 26.25
N LEU A 180 10.49 6.25 26.89
CA LEU A 180 11.26 5.01 26.78
C LEU A 180 11.35 4.51 25.33
N ASN A 181 10.22 4.41 24.63
CA ASN A 181 10.17 3.83 23.28
C ASN A 181 10.66 4.80 22.19
N ALA A 182 10.86 6.08 22.52
CA ALA A 182 11.52 7.05 21.65
C ALA A 182 13.06 7.01 21.73
N LEU A 183 13.63 6.43 22.80
CA LEU A 183 15.08 6.36 22.99
C LEU A 183 15.85 5.66 21.85
N PRO A 184 15.35 4.59 21.20
CA PRO A 184 16.00 3.99 20.04
C PRO A 184 16.08 4.89 18.79
N GLY A 185 15.41 6.05 18.79
CA GLY A 185 15.46 7.00 17.67
C GLY A 185 14.69 6.55 16.43
N LYS A 186 13.78 5.59 16.56
CA LYS A 186 12.92 5.10 15.47
C LYS A 186 11.55 5.79 15.39
N GLY A 187 11.25 6.68 16.35
CA GLY A 187 9.98 7.39 16.46
C GLY A 187 8.95 6.65 17.32
N ALA A 188 8.20 7.40 18.12
CA ALA A 188 7.06 6.91 18.91
C ALA A 188 5.83 7.79 18.62
N HIS A 189 4.70 7.17 18.28
CA HIS A 189 3.50 7.90 17.87
C HIS A 189 2.47 7.95 19.01
N LEU A 190 1.88 9.11 19.27
CA LEU A 190 0.65 9.22 20.04
C LEU A 190 -0.51 9.58 19.12
N VAL A 191 -1.48 8.68 19.04
CA VAL A 191 -2.70 8.81 18.26
C VAL A 191 -3.82 9.27 19.17
N THR A 192 -4.53 10.33 18.79
CA THR A 192 -5.72 10.82 19.48
C THR A 192 -6.86 11.06 18.48
N VAL A 193 -8.04 11.43 18.99
CA VAL A 193 -9.28 11.51 18.20
C VAL A 193 -9.48 12.84 17.47
N ASN A 194 -8.78 13.92 17.86
CA ASN A 194 -8.89 15.20 17.17
C ASN A 194 -7.61 16.06 17.25
N SER A 195 -7.48 16.97 16.29
CA SER A 195 -6.33 17.84 16.10
C SER A 195 -6.07 18.78 17.28
N TYR A 196 -7.12 19.22 17.99
CA TYR A 196 -6.97 20.07 19.17
C TYR A 196 -6.27 19.31 20.30
N LEU A 197 -6.68 18.07 20.59
CA LEU A 197 -6.04 17.23 21.60
C LEU A 197 -4.59 16.92 21.21
N ALA A 198 -4.33 16.59 19.93
CA ALA A 198 -2.98 16.33 19.44
C ALA A 198 -2.05 17.53 19.68
N ARG A 199 -2.52 18.74 19.32
CA ARG A 199 -1.78 19.99 19.53
C ARG A 199 -1.60 20.32 21.01
N ARG A 200 -2.68 20.23 21.81
CA ARG A 200 -2.65 20.50 23.25
C ARG A 200 -1.63 19.61 23.95
N ASP A 201 -1.71 18.30 23.72
CA ASP A 201 -0.90 17.33 24.46
C ASP A 201 0.55 17.31 23.98
N SER A 202 0.79 17.52 22.67
CA SER A 202 2.15 17.66 22.13
C SER A 202 2.89 18.87 22.70
N GLN A 203 2.18 19.98 22.96
CA GLN A 203 2.78 21.18 23.56
C GLN A 203 2.92 21.02 25.08
N TRP A 204 1.89 20.50 25.75
CA TRP A 204 1.88 20.37 27.21
C TRP A 204 2.87 19.32 27.71
N MET A 205 2.77 18.08 27.22
CA MET A 205 3.73 17.02 27.55
C MET A 205 5.07 17.24 26.84
N GLY A 206 5.06 17.99 25.72
CA GLY A 206 6.26 18.45 25.02
C GLY A 206 7.25 19.19 25.91
N HIS A 207 6.75 19.94 26.88
CA HIS A 207 7.56 20.61 27.90
C HIS A 207 8.48 19.63 28.64
N LEU A 208 7.94 18.48 29.04
CA LEU A 208 8.65 17.43 29.76
C LEU A 208 9.68 16.73 28.85
N TYR A 209 9.29 16.37 27.63
CA TYR A 209 10.19 15.71 26.68
C TYR A 209 11.35 16.60 26.26
N THR A 210 11.08 17.88 25.98
CA THR A 210 12.10 18.87 25.59
C THR A 210 13.07 19.14 26.73
N TYR A 211 12.56 19.19 27.97
CA TYR A 211 13.40 19.29 29.17
C TYR A 211 14.39 18.10 29.28
N LEU A 212 13.96 16.90 28.89
CA LEU A 212 14.78 15.69 28.83
C LEU A 212 15.58 15.55 27.51
N GLY A 213 15.52 16.52 26.61
CA GLY A 213 16.31 16.55 25.37
C GLY A 213 15.74 15.69 24.23
N LEU A 214 14.48 15.30 24.29
CA LEU A 214 13.76 14.70 23.16
C LEU A 214 13.05 15.76 22.32
N THR A 215 12.86 15.47 21.03
CA THR A 215 12.13 16.30 20.08
C THR A 215 10.69 15.82 19.90
N VAL A 216 9.76 16.76 19.70
CA VAL A 216 8.32 16.48 19.62
C VAL A 216 7.72 17.19 18.41
N GLY A 217 6.95 16.47 17.61
CA GLY A 217 6.21 17.00 16.45
C GLY A 217 4.71 16.74 16.57
N CYS A 218 3.90 17.59 15.94
CA CYS A 218 2.46 17.40 15.77
C CYS A 218 2.14 17.43 14.27
N ILE A 219 1.66 16.33 13.69
CA ILE A 219 1.39 16.29 12.24
C ILE A 219 0.18 17.14 11.86
N ASP A 220 -0.85 17.24 12.71
CA ASP A 220 -2.01 18.12 12.50
C ASP A 220 -1.66 19.62 12.43
N ASP A 221 -0.41 20.01 12.74
CA ASP A 221 0.10 21.38 12.62
C ASP A 221 0.81 21.64 11.28
N THR A 222 0.81 20.66 10.38
CA THR A 222 1.56 20.69 9.11
C THR A 222 0.66 20.32 7.94
N GLU A 223 1.05 20.74 6.75
CA GLU A 223 0.35 20.36 5.52
C GLU A 223 0.84 18.97 5.04
N PRO A 224 -0.06 18.09 4.56
CA PRO A 224 0.29 16.81 3.96
C PRO A 224 1.38 16.89 2.89
N GLY A 225 2.29 15.90 2.86
CA GLY A 225 3.31 15.78 1.81
C GLY A 225 4.41 16.85 1.82
N THR A 226 4.42 17.75 2.79
CA THR A 226 5.41 18.83 2.89
C THR A 226 6.69 18.42 3.64
N PRO A 227 7.82 19.13 3.44
CA PRO A 227 9.01 18.94 4.27
C PRO A 227 8.75 19.12 5.78
N GLN A 228 7.82 20.01 6.15
CA GLN A 228 7.40 20.24 7.53
C GLN A 228 6.71 19.01 8.12
N ARG A 229 5.84 18.35 7.35
CA ARG A 229 5.23 17.07 7.74
C ARG A 229 6.30 16.01 7.99
N ARG A 230 7.28 15.89 7.09
CA ARG A 230 8.42 14.97 7.27
C ARG A 230 9.24 15.30 8.52
N ALA A 231 9.48 16.58 8.79
CA ALA A 231 10.18 17.01 9.99
C ALA A 231 9.43 16.59 11.28
N ALA A 232 8.09 16.67 11.29
CA ALA A 232 7.27 16.23 12.42
C ALA A 232 7.38 14.71 12.66
N TYR A 233 7.46 13.89 11.61
CA TYR A 233 7.74 12.45 11.74
C TYR A 233 9.19 12.13 12.16
N LEU A 234 10.15 13.02 11.84
CA LEU A 234 11.55 12.87 12.22
C LEU A 234 11.81 13.18 13.71
N CYS A 235 10.87 13.84 14.40
CA CYS A 235 10.92 14.01 15.85
C CYS A 235 10.86 12.67 16.59
N ASP A 236 11.52 12.60 17.75
CA ASP A 236 11.56 11.40 18.59
C ASP A 236 10.15 10.92 18.96
N ILE A 237 9.24 11.87 19.21
CA ILE A 237 7.83 11.62 19.49
C ILE A 237 6.97 12.43 18.51
N THR A 238 5.96 11.78 17.92
CA THR A 238 5.03 12.43 16.97
C THR A 238 3.59 12.26 17.47
N TYR A 239 2.90 13.37 17.67
CA TYR A 239 1.48 13.42 17.98
C TYR A 239 0.67 13.61 16.69
N GLY A 240 -0.51 13.01 16.64
CA GLY A 240 -1.45 13.23 15.54
C GLY A 240 -2.77 12.50 15.70
N THR A 241 -3.67 12.75 14.76
CA THR A 241 -4.90 11.96 14.65
C THR A 241 -4.70 10.68 13.85
N ASN A 242 -5.56 9.68 14.11
CA ASN A 242 -5.58 8.42 13.35
C ASN A 242 -5.76 8.67 11.85
N ASN A 243 -6.59 9.64 11.47
CA ASN A 243 -6.81 10.05 10.09
C ASN A 243 -5.52 10.55 9.45
N GLU A 244 -4.80 11.47 10.09
CA GLU A 244 -3.57 12.03 9.52
C GLU A 244 -2.48 10.96 9.36
N PHE A 245 -2.26 10.11 10.37
CA PHE A 245 -1.33 8.98 10.27
C PHE A 245 -1.71 8.01 9.14
N GLY A 246 -2.99 7.65 9.04
CA GLY A 246 -3.47 6.71 8.03
C GLY A 246 -3.41 7.27 6.62
N PHE A 247 -3.80 8.53 6.41
CA PHE A 247 -3.72 9.17 5.10
C PHE A 247 -2.27 9.45 4.67
N ASP A 248 -1.37 9.80 5.59
CA ASP A 248 0.06 9.92 5.27
C ASP A 248 0.63 8.58 4.81
N TYR A 249 0.25 7.47 5.47
CA TYR A 249 0.64 6.12 5.02
C TYR A 249 0.13 5.83 3.60
N LEU A 250 -1.14 6.13 3.31
CA LEU A 250 -1.69 5.92 1.96
C LEU A 250 -0.98 6.80 0.92
N ARG A 251 -0.73 8.08 1.23
CA ARG A 251 -0.01 9.01 0.33
C ARG A 251 1.43 8.57 0.08
N ASP A 252 2.15 8.10 1.10
CA ASP A 252 3.52 7.56 0.97
C ASP A 252 3.63 6.31 0.09
N ASN A 253 2.52 5.62 -0.15
CA ASN A 253 2.42 4.48 -1.07
C ASN A 253 2.01 4.89 -2.50
N MET A 254 1.74 6.18 -2.74
CA MET A 254 1.41 6.73 -4.05
C MET A 254 2.45 7.72 -4.58
N VAL A 255 3.48 8.06 -3.78
CA VAL A 255 4.55 8.96 -4.24
C VAL A 255 5.46 8.28 -5.27
N PRO A 256 5.91 9.01 -6.32
CA PRO A 256 6.79 8.46 -7.37
C PRO A 256 8.23 8.19 -6.91
N SER A 257 8.67 8.71 -5.77
CA SER A 257 10.04 8.56 -5.28
C SER A 257 10.13 8.42 -3.76
N LEU A 258 11.14 7.70 -3.26
CA LEU A 258 11.31 7.43 -1.83
C LEU A 258 11.58 8.69 -1.01
N GLU A 259 12.20 9.69 -1.62
CA GLU A 259 12.55 10.96 -1.00
C GLU A 259 11.31 11.79 -0.65
N GLN A 260 10.17 11.53 -1.30
CA GLN A 260 8.91 12.23 -1.04
C GLN A 260 8.10 11.61 0.10
N ARG A 261 8.51 10.45 0.63
CA ARG A 261 7.84 9.85 1.78
C ARG A 261 8.03 10.71 3.03
N VAL A 262 6.95 10.87 3.79
CA VAL A 262 6.97 11.64 5.04
C VAL A 262 7.15 10.75 6.27
N GLN A 263 6.61 9.53 6.29
CA GLN A 263 6.77 8.58 7.39
C GLN A 263 8.13 7.88 7.36
N ARG A 264 8.53 7.29 8.50
CA ARG A 264 9.81 6.60 8.67
C ARG A 264 9.73 5.21 9.32
N GLY A 265 8.55 4.58 9.27
CA GLY A 265 8.26 3.28 9.88
C GLY A 265 7.13 3.35 10.91
N HIS A 266 6.75 2.19 11.47
CA HIS A 266 5.66 2.05 12.45
C HIS A 266 6.15 1.29 13.68
N ASN A 267 7.01 1.94 14.48
CA ASN A 267 7.75 1.29 15.55
C ASN A 267 6.95 1.10 16.85
N PHE A 268 6.32 2.16 17.33
CA PHE A 268 5.51 2.12 18.55
C PHE A 268 4.42 3.19 18.45
N ALA A 269 3.19 2.83 18.85
CA ALA A 269 2.06 3.75 18.86
C ALA A 269 1.23 3.55 20.13
N ILE A 270 0.87 4.64 20.79
CA ILE A 270 -0.16 4.67 21.83
C ILE A 270 -1.41 5.28 21.22
N VAL A 271 -2.53 4.59 21.33
CA VAL A 271 -3.84 5.08 20.88
C VAL A 271 -4.63 5.52 22.11
N ASP A 272 -4.82 6.83 22.23
CA ASP A 272 -5.75 7.41 23.20
C ASP A 272 -7.19 7.24 22.72
N GLU A 273 -8.11 7.03 23.67
CA GLU A 273 -9.51 6.65 23.40
C GLU A 273 -9.63 5.49 22.38
N VAL A 274 -8.93 4.40 22.70
CA VAL A 274 -8.74 3.22 21.85
C VAL A 274 -10.04 2.57 21.36
N ASP A 275 -11.12 2.65 22.13
CA ASP A 275 -12.45 2.17 21.75
C ASP A 275 -13.03 3.00 20.60
N SER A 276 -12.91 4.32 20.70
CA SER A 276 -13.38 5.24 19.66
C SER A 276 -12.61 5.02 18.36
N VAL A 277 -11.28 4.91 18.43
CA VAL A 277 -10.42 4.76 17.24
C VAL A 277 -10.48 3.35 16.64
N LEU A 278 -10.26 2.30 17.44
CA LEU A 278 -10.10 0.92 16.93
C LEU A 278 -11.40 0.11 16.85
N ILE A 279 -12.52 0.61 17.39
CA ILE A 279 -13.83 -0.07 17.32
C ILE A 279 -14.84 0.76 16.54
N ASP A 280 -15.00 2.04 16.90
CA ASP A 280 -16.05 2.87 16.28
C ASP A 280 -15.61 3.41 14.91
N GLU A 281 -14.46 4.05 14.82
CA GLU A 281 -13.94 4.62 13.58
C GLU A 281 -13.44 3.56 12.60
N ALA A 282 -12.96 2.42 13.09
CA ALA A 282 -12.48 1.31 12.27
C ALA A 282 -13.56 0.68 11.34
N ARG A 283 -14.83 1.08 11.48
CA ARG A 283 -15.93 0.67 10.58
C ARG A 283 -15.87 1.34 9.22
N THR A 284 -15.21 2.49 9.12
CA THR A 284 -15.09 3.27 7.87
C THR A 284 -13.66 3.20 7.37
N PRO A 285 -13.40 2.67 6.16
CA PRO A 285 -12.06 2.67 5.61
C PRO A 285 -11.59 4.09 5.27
N LEU A 286 -10.29 4.35 5.42
CA LEU A 286 -9.66 5.56 4.90
C LEU A 286 -9.49 5.44 3.39
N ILE A 287 -10.09 6.37 2.64
CA ILE A 287 -10.11 6.36 1.17
C ILE A 287 -9.55 7.68 0.66
N ILE A 288 -8.53 7.62 -0.19
CA ILE A 288 -8.11 8.77 -0.99
C ILE A 288 -8.88 8.73 -2.31
N SER A 289 -9.75 9.71 -2.51
CA SER A 289 -10.42 9.95 -3.79
C SER A 289 -9.80 11.17 -4.47
N GLY A 290 -9.43 11.04 -5.73
CA GLY A 290 -9.09 12.16 -6.60
C GLY A 290 -10.19 12.39 -7.64
N PRO A 291 -10.31 13.60 -8.20
CA PRO A 291 -11.10 13.79 -9.41
C PRO A 291 -10.52 12.89 -10.51
N VAL A 292 -11.35 12.06 -11.12
CA VAL A 292 -11.01 11.41 -12.40
C VAL A 292 -10.83 12.56 -13.39
N GLY A 293 -9.72 12.60 -14.14
CA GLY A 293 -9.39 13.70 -15.07
C GLY A 293 -10.65 14.21 -15.79
N GLY A 294 -11.02 15.45 -15.49
CA GLY A 294 -12.29 16.05 -15.92
C GLY A 294 -12.33 16.25 -17.42
N ASP A 295 -13.52 16.11 -18.02
CA ASP A 295 -13.97 16.47 -19.37
C ASP A 295 -13.14 16.02 -20.62
N ASP A 296 -11.84 15.75 -20.50
CA ASP A 296 -10.94 15.39 -21.60
C ASP A 296 -11.03 13.90 -21.98
N SER A 297 -11.28 13.01 -21.01
CA SER A 297 -11.37 11.56 -21.27
C SER A 297 -12.57 11.19 -22.13
N ASP A 298 -13.73 11.83 -21.92
CA ASP A 298 -14.92 11.65 -22.76
C ASP A 298 -14.62 12.05 -24.22
N GLY A 299 -13.94 13.18 -24.43
CA GLY A 299 -13.48 13.64 -25.74
C GLY A 299 -12.57 12.63 -26.44
N ALA A 300 -11.65 12.01 -25.70
CA ALA A 300 -10.75 10.99 -26.21
C ALA A 300 -11.50 9.69 -26.61
N TYR A 301 -12.46 9.23 -25.80
CA TYR A 301 -13.34 8.11 -26.18
C TYR A 301 -14.10 8.40 -27.49
N PHE A 302 -14.67 9.61 -27.64
CA PHE A 302 -15.36 9.99 -28.88
C PHE A 302 -14.42 10.01 -30.09
N ALA A 303 -13.20 10.52 -29.92
CA ALA A 303 -12.20 10.60 -31.00
C ALA A 303 -11.83 9.22 -31.58
N HIS A 304 -11.66 8.22 -30.71
CA HIS A 304 -11.24 6.87 -31.13
C HIS A 304 -12.42 5.95 -31.51
N ASN A 305 -13.63 6.19 -31.01
CA ASN A 305 -14.79 5.32 -31.19
C ASN A 305 -15.12 5.03 -32.67
N ALA A 306 -15.02 6.03 -33.54
CA ALA A 306 -15.32 5.84 -34.97
C ALA A 306 -14.32 4.90 -35.66
N ALA A 307 -13.03 4.99 -35.30
CA ALA A 307 -11.98 4.13 -35.86
C ALA A 307 -12.14 2.69 -35.36
N VAL A 308 -12.33 2.50 -34.05
CA VAL A 308 -12.59 1.19 -33.44
C VAL A 308 -13.84 0.54 -34.04
N GLY A 309 -14.92 1.32 -34.23
CA GLY A 309 -16.13 0.82 -34.88
C GLY A 309 -15.91 0.32 -36.31
N ARG A 310 -15.01 0.95 -37.09
CA ARG A 310 -14.62 0.45 -38.43
C ARG A 310 -13.81 -0.85 -38.33
N LEU A 311 -12.88 -0.93 -37.38
CA LEU A 311 -12.08 -2.14 -37.13
C LEU A 311 -12.98 -3.34 -36.81
N VAL A 312 -13.95 -3.18 -35.90
CA VAL A 312 -14.88 -4.25 -35.51
C VAL A 312 -15.78 -4.69 -36.68
N ARG A 313 -16.24 -3.75 -37.51
CA ARG A 313 -16.96 -4.10 -38.74
C ARG A 313 -16.08 -4.91 -39.70
N LYS A 314 -14.83 -4.50 -39.89
CA LYS A 314 -13.89 -5.20 -40.78
C LYS A 314 -13.55 -6.59 -40.26
N GLN A 315 -13.37 -6.74 -38.95
CA GLN A 315 -13.21 -8.04 -38.29
C GLN A 315 -14.45 -8.92 -38.53
N THR A 316 -15.65 -8.36 -38.42
CA THR A 316 -16.90 -9.11 -38.63
C THR A 316 -17.02 -9.62 -40.06
N GLU A 317 -16.63 -8.83 -41.06
CA GLU A 317 -16.54 -9.26 -42.46
C GLU A 317 -15.57 -10.43 -42.62
N LEU A 318 -14.37 -10.31 -42.04
CA LEU A 318 -13.34 -11.34 -42.08
C LEU A 318 -13.81 -12.65 -41.43
N VAL A 319 -14.42 -12.58 -40.24
CA VAL A 319 -14.98 -13.76 -39.56
C VAL A 319 -16.07 -14.41 -40.40
N ASN A 320 -16.96 -13.62 -41.02
CA ASN A 320 -18.00 -14.18 -41.89
C ASN A 320 -17.41 -14.89 -43.13
N GLN A 321 -16.28 -14.40 -43.64
CA GLN A 321 -15.54 -15.04 -44.72
C GLN A 321 -14.90 -16.36 -44.25
N LEU A 322 -14.22 -16.36 -43.09
CA LEU A 322 -13.63 -17.56 -42.49
C LEU A 322 -14.68 -18.66 -42.26
N VAL A 323 -15.87 -18.30 -41.78
CA VAL A 323 -16.97 -19.27 -41.62
C VAL A 323 -17.41 -19.83 -42.98
N ALA A 324 -17.50 -19.00 -44.02
CA ALA A 324 -17.83 -19.46 -45.37
C ALA A 324 -16.75 -20.37 -45.97
N ASP A 325 -15.48 -20.09 -45.69
CA ASP A 325 -14.34 -20.91 -46.12
C ASP A 325 -14.38 -22.27 -45.43
N GLY A 326 -14.65 -22.29 -44.12
CA GLY A 326 -14.81 -23.51 -43.35
C GLY A 326 -15.97 -24.39 -43.84
N GLU A 327 -17.14 -23.79 -44.13
CA GLU A 327 -18.29 -24.51 -44.71
C GLU A 327 -17.91 -25.14 -46.07
N ARG A 328 -17.24 -24.38 -46.96
CA ARG A 328 -16.79 -24.89 -48.27
C ARG A 328 -15.75 -26.00 -48.16
N ALA A 329 -14.83 -25.93 -47.20
CA ALA A 329 -13.84 -26.97 -46.94
C ALA A 329 -14.53 -28.25 -46.42
N LEU A 330 -15.52 -28.10 -45.53
CA LEU A 330 -16.27 -29.22 -44.98
C LEU A 330 -17.09 -29.94 -46.06
N GLU A 331 -17.72 -29.19 -46.98
CA GLU A 331 -18.43 -29.76 -48.15
C GLU A 331 -17.52 -30.59 -49.05
N LYS A 332 -16.23 -30.24 -49.14
CA LYS A 332 -15.21 -30.98 -49.90
C LYS A 332 -14.59 -32.15 -49.12
N GLY A 333 -14.94 -32.31 -47.84
CA GLY A 333 -14.35 -33.31 -46.96
C GLY A 333 -12.98 -32.94 -46.39
N ASP A 334 -12.51 -31.70 -46.56
CA ASP A 334 -11.27 -31.22 -45.92
C ASP A 334 -11.54 -30.75 -44.49
N THR A 335 -11.50 -31.72 -43.57
CA THR A 335 -11.74 -31.44 -42.14
C THR A 335 -10.65 -30.56 -41.52
N ARG A 336 -9.44 -30.55 -42.09
CA ARG A 336 -8.30 -29.81 -41.54
C ARG A 336 -8.48 -28.32 -41.83
N GLU A 337 -8.68 -27.97 -43.10
CA GLU A 337 -8.94 -26.59 -43.53
C GLU A 337 -10.21 -26.04 -42.88
N ALA A 338 -11.27 -26.86 -42.80
CA ALA A 338 -12.51 -26.48 -42.10
C ALA A 338 -12.27 -26.16 -40.62
N SER A 339 -11.57 -27.02 -39.90
CA SER A 339 -11.29 -26.82 -38.47
C SER A 339 -10.44 -25.58 -38.19
N LEU A 340 -9.45 -25.28 -39.06
CA LEU A 340 -8.62 -24.09 -38.95
C LEU A 340 -9.44 -22.81 -39.16
N ALA A 341 -10.25 -22.77 -40.22
CA ALA A 341 -11.08 -21.61 -40.55
C ALA A 341 -12.12 -21.32 -39.45
N PHE A 342 -12.80 -22.36 -38.94
CA PHE A 342 -13.75 -22.20 -37.83
C PHE A 342 -13.08 -21.81 -36.51
N TYR A 343 -11.88 -22.32 -36.24
CA TYR A 343 -11.13 -21.92 -35.05
C TYR A 343 -10.67 -20.46 -35.12
N LYS A 344 -10.12 -20.00 -36.26
CA LYS A 344 -9.82 -18.58 -36.51
C LYS A 344 -11.06 -17.70 -36.37
N ALA A 345 -12.20 -18.13 -36.93
CA ALA A 345 -13.48 -17.43 -36.77
C ALA A 345 -13.90 -17.32 -35.30
N ARG A 346 -13.67 -18.38 -34.50
CA ARG A 346 -13.95 -18.38 -33.06
C ARG A 346 -13.07 -17.42 -32.30
N LEU A 347 -11.77 -17.36 -32.58
CA LEU A 347 -10.86 -16.38 -31.98
C LEU A 347 -11.25 -14.94 -32.32
N GLY A 348 -11.70 -14.69 -33.56
CA GLY A 348 -12.05 -13.36 -34.02
C GLY A 348 -13.42 -12.85 -33.56
N SER A 349 -14.41 -13.74 -33.41
CA SER A 349 -15.74 -13.41 -32.88
C SER A 349 -16.48 -14.68 -32.39
N PRO A 350 -16.30 -15.09 -31.12
CA PRO A 350 -16.92 -16.31 -30.57
C PRO A 350 -18.45 -16.29 -30.61
N LYS A 351 -19.05 -15.09 -30.54
CA LYS A 351 -20.51 -14.87 -30.56
C LYS A 351 -21.08 -14.65 -31.98
N ASN A 352 -20.29 -14.85 -33.03
CA ASN A 352 -20.76 -14.67 -34.41
C ASN A 352 -21.96 -15.60 -34.70
N LYS A 353 -23.08 -15.03 -35.17
CA LYS A 353 -24.34 -15.76 -35.38
C LYS A 353 -24.22 -16.88 -36.41
N ARG A 354 -23.40 -16.72 -37.46
CA ARG A 354 -23.18 -17.76 -38.49
C ARG A 354 -22.32 -18.89 -37.92
N LEU A 355 -21.23 -18.55 -37.23
CA LEU A 355 -20.38 -19.55 -36.55
C LEU A 355 -21.18 -20.38 -35.54
N LEU A 356 -21.97 -19.73 -34.67
CA LEU A 356 -22.79 -20.40 -33.67
C LEU A 356 -23.81 -21.37 -34.30
N LYS A 357 -24.32 -21.06 -35.50
CA LYS A 357 -25.21 -21.92 -36.26
C LYS A 357 -24.48 -23.16 -36.79
N VAL A 358 -23.32 -22.96 -37.43
CA VAL A 358 -22.49 -24.05 -37.99
C VAL A 358 -21.98 -24.98 -36.88
N MET A 359 -21.67 -24.45 -35.71
CA MET A 359 -21.32 -25.25 -34.53
C MET A 359 -22.44 -26.19 -34.04
N GLN A 360 -23.70 -26.00 -34.45
CA GLN A 360 -24.77 -26.97 -34.12
C GLN A 360 -24.77 -28.18 -35.05
N GLU A 361 -24.01 -28.16 -36.14
CA GLU A 361 -23.88 -29.31 -37.03
C GLU A 361 -23.08 -30.44 -36.37
N PRO A 362 -23.44 -31.72 -36.61
CA PRO A 362 -22.76 -32.86 -35.99
C PRO A 362 -21.25 -32.86 -36.28
N GLY A 363 -20.44 -32.93 -35.22
CA GLY A 363 -18.98 -33.05 -35.32
C GLY A 363 -18.20 -31.73 -35.43
N VAL A 364 -18.84 -30.62 -35.81
CA VAL A 364 -18.15 -29.32 -35.99
C VAL A 364 -17.55 -28.79 -34.69
N LYS A 365 -18.29 -28.85 -33.57
CA LYS A 365 -17.76 -28.46 -32.24
C LYS A 365 -16.49 -29.23 -31.88
N SER A 366 -16.50 -30.55 -32.12
CA SER A 366 -15.35 -31.41 -31.83
C SER A 366 -14.17 -31.12 -32.76
N LEU A 367 -14.42 -30.74 -34.02
CA LEU A 367 -13.38 -30.29 -34.95
C LEU A 367 -12.69 -29.02 -34.46
N ILE A 368 -13.45 -28.01 -34.05
CA ILE A 368 -12.91 -26.75 -33.52
C ILE A 368 -12.12 -27.00 -32.23
N GLN A 369 -12.68 -27.77 -31.30
CA GLN A 369 -12.02 -28.08 -30.04
C GLN A 369 -10.71 -28.85 -30.25
N LYS A 370 -10.65 -29.74 -31.24
CA LYS A 370 -9.42 -30.44 -31.58
C LYS A 370 -8.36 -29.48 -32.12
N MET A 371 -8.72 -28.61 -33.06
CA MET A 371 -7.81 -27.59 -33.60
C MET A 371 -7.28 -26.64 -32.51
N GLU A 372 -8.13 -26.28 -31.55
CA GLU A 372 -7.72 -25.49 -30.40
C GLU A 372 -6.67 -26.20 -29.54
N LEU A 373 -6.87 -27.48 -29.23
CA LEU A 373 -5.88 -28.29 -28.50
C LEU A 373 -4.57 -28.44 -29.28
N ASP A 374 -4.64 -28.62 -30.59
CA ASP A 374 -3.49 -28.71 -31.48
C ASP A 374 -2.71 -27.37 -31.47
N HIS A 375 -3.39 -26.22 -31.55
CA HIS A 375 -2.79 -24.89 -31.44
C HIS A 375 -2.13 -24.65 -30.06
N ILE A 376 -2.78 -25.05 -28.96
CA ILE A 376 -2.21 -24.94 -27.61
C ILE A 376 -0.94 -25.80 -27.47
N ALA A 377 -0.92 -26.99 -28.07
CA ALA A 377 0.25 -27.86 -28.09
C ALA A 377 1.37 -27.26 -28.94
N ASP A 378 1.05 -26.69 -30.09
CA ASP A 378 1.98 -26.05 -31.02
C ASP A 378 2.71 -24.86 -30.37
N ARG A 379 1.99 -24.01 -29.62
CA ARG A 379 2.59 -22.87 -28.89
C ARG A 379 3.65 -23.26 -27.85
N LYS A 380 3.71 -24.53 -27.43
CA LYS A 380 4.77 -25.03 -26.52
C LYS A 380 6.06 -25.41 -27.25
N LEU A 381 6.04 -25.46 -28.58
CA LEU A 381 7.21 -25.72 -29.41
C LEU A 381 8.04 -24.43 -29.60
N SER A 382 9.31 -24.59 -29.92
CA SER A 382 10.16 -23.48 -30.36
C SER A 382 9.59 -22.84 -31.62
N ALA A 383 9.68 -21.50 -31.77
CA ALA A 383 9.09 -20.76 -32.89
C ALA A 383 9.36 -21.38 -34.29
N SER A 384 10.56 -21.90 -34.53
CA SER A 384 10.92 -22.57 -35.80
C SER A 384 10.21 -23.90 -36.08
N LYS A 385 9.45 -24.42 -35.12
CA LYS A 385 8.70 -25.69 -35.18
C LYS A 385 7.20 -25.49 -35.02
N GLN A 386 6.74 -24.25 -34.89
CA GLN A 386 5.32 -23.93 -34.80
C GLN A 386 4.69 -24.04 -36.18
N GLU A 387 3.66 -24.86 -36.31
CA GLU A 387 2.87 -24.99 -37.54
C GLU A 387 1.80 -23.90 -37.64
N PHE A 388 1.40 -23.30 -36.50
CA PHE A 388 0.31 -22.33 -36.40
C PHE A 388 0.77 -20.97 -35.85
N GLY A 389 2.05 -20.63 -35.96
CA GLY A 389 2.61 -19.36 -35.42
C GLY A 389 1.83 -18.12 -35.85
N ASP A 390 1.33 -18.11 -37.09
CA ASP A 390 0.68 -16.95 -37.71
C ASP A 390 -0.86 -17.02 -37.65
N LEU A 391 -1.42 -17.91 -36.81
CA LEU A 391 -2.86 -18.21 -36.83
C LEU A 391 -3.71 -16.98 -36.46
N GLU A 392 -3.21 -16.15 -35.55
CA GLU A 392 -3.85 -14.93 -35.09
C GLU A 392 -3.54 -13.73 -35.99
N GLU A 393 -2.43 -13.79 -36.76
CA GLU A 393 -1.97 -12.69 -37.62
C GLU A 393 -2.97 -12.36 -38.72
N ASP A 394 -3.88 -13.26 -39.08
CA ASP A 394 -4.89 -12.96 -40.08
C ASP A 394 -6.02 -12.04 -39.59
N LEU A 395 -6.23 -11.99 -38.28
CA LEU A 395 -7.29 -11.23 -37.64
C LEU A 395 -6.83 -9.79 -37.37
N LEU A 396 -7.77 -8.89 -37.07
CA LEU A 396 -7.46 -7.54 -36.60
C LEU A 396 -7.37 -7.50 -35.07
N PHE A 397 -8.16 -8.33 -34.39
CA PHE A 397 -8.06 -8.55 -32.95
C PHE A 397 -8.53 -9.97 -32.59
N VAL A 398 -8.14 -10.42 -31.39
CA VAL A 398 -8.51 -11.71 -30.82
C VAL A 398 -9.30 -11.52 -29.53
N LEU A 399 -10.29 -12.37 -29.30
CA LEU A 399 -11.10 -12.43 -28.09
C LEU A 399 -10.78 -13.71 -27.32
N ASP A 400 -10.49 -13.59 -26.03
CA ASP A 400 -10.28 -14.76 -25.17
C ASP A 400 -11.61 -15.51 -24.93
N GLU A 401 -11.54 -16.83 -24.70
CA GLU A 401 -12.68 -17.75 -24.63
C GLU A 401 -13.69 -17.42 -23.52
N LYS A 402 -13.26 -16.70 -22.48
CA LYS A 402 -14.12 -16.20 -21.40
C LYS A 402 -14.70 -14.81 -21.66
N GLY A 403 -14.35 -14.17 -22.77
CA GLY A 403 -14.95 -12.92 -23.23
C GLY A 403 -14.66 -11.71 -22.33
N HIS A 404 -13.51 -11.69 -21.65
CA HIS A 404 -13.15 -10.57 -20.77
C HIS A 404 -11.90 -9.81 -21.19
N SER A 405 -11.15 -10.29 -22.19
CA SER A 405 -10.05 -9.55 -22.80
C SER A 405 -10.19 -9.50 -24.32
N VAL A 406 -9.73 -8.39 -24.87
CA VAL A 406 -9.56 -8.17 -26.31
C VAL A 406 -8.11 -7.80 -26.55
N HIS A 407 -7.49 -8.42 -27.54
CA HIS A 407 -6.09 -8.18 -27.91
C HIS A 407 -6.03 -7.70 -29.35
N LEU A 408 -5.47 -6.51 -29.57
CA LEU A 408 -5.21 -6.01 -30.92
C LEU A 408 -4.02 -6.76 -31.52
N THR A 409 -4.14 -7.20 -32.76
CA THR A 409 -3.02 -7.82 -33.52
C THR A 409 -2.23 -6.74 -34.25
N ASP A 410 -1.06 -7.08 -34.80
CA ASP A 410 -0.26 -6.15 -35.61
C ASP A 410 -1.06 -5.61 -36.82
N ARG A 411 -1.83 -6.47 -37.51
CA ARG A 411 -2.73 -5.99 -38.58
C ARG A 411 -3.82 -5.06 -38.07
N GLY A 412 -4.27 -5.25 -36.83
CA GLY A 412 -5.19 -4.35 -36.17
C GLY A 412 -4.58 -2.99 -35.85
N VAL A 413 -3.33 -2.99 -35.38
CA VAL A 413 -2.52 -1.79 -35.15
C VAL A 413 -2.37 -1.02 -36.47
N ASP A 414 -1.93 -1.68 -37.53
CA ASP A 414 -1.76 -1.09 -38.86
C ASP A 414 -3.06 -0.50 -39.42
N PHE A 415 -4.19 -1.16 -39.17
CA PHE A 415 -5.49 -0.65 -39.58
C PHE A 415 -5.89 0.63 -38.80
N MET A 416 -5.56 0.68 -37.50
CA MET A 416 -5.88 1.82 -36.64
C MET A 416 -4.95 3.01 -36.88
N SER A 417 -3.67 2.75 -37.18
CA SER A 417 -2.62 3.74 -37.36
C SER A 417 -1.68 3.34 -38.53
N PRO A 418 -2.13 3.54 -39.79
CA PRO A 418 -1.37 3.11 -40.97
C PRO A 418 -0.08 3.91 -41.21
N GLU A 419 0.06 5.09 -40.60
CA GLU A 419 1.24 5.97 -40.74
C GLU A 419 2.18 5.89 -39.53
N ASP A 420 1.76 5.24 -38.44
CA ASP A 420 2.55 5.13 -37.20
C ASP A 420 2.29 3.77 -36.51
N HIS A 421 3.16 2.81 -36.80
CA HIS A 421 3.12 1.47 -36.22
C HIS A 421 3.51 1.44 -34.73
N GLU A 422 4.16 2.49 -34.22
CA GLU A 422 4.57 2.59 -32.81
C GLU A 422 3.53 3.30 -31.93
N ALA A 423 2.44 3.81 -32.53
CA ALA A 423 1.38 4.54 -31.84
C ALA A 423 0.77 3.76 -30.66
N PHE A 424 0.75 2.43 -30.73
CA PHE A 424 0.19 1.54 -29.72
C PHE A 424 1.23 0.65 -29.03
N VAL A 425 2.53 0.91 -29.26
CA VAL A 425 3.62 0.21 -28.58
C VAL A 425 4.00 1.00 -27.35
N LEU A 426 3.90 0.37 -26.17
CA LEU A 426 4.32 0.99 -24.91
C LEU A 426 5.85 0.95 -24.79
N PRO A 427 6.52 2.11 -24.63
CA PRO A 427 7.95 2.14 -24.42
C PRO A 427 8.34 1.57 -23.05
N ASP A 428 9.49 0.90 -22.96
CA ASP A 428 10.08 0.53 -21.66
C ASP A 428 10.70 1.77 -21.01
N ILE A 429 9.95 2.37 -20.08
CA ILE A 429 10.41 3.55 -19.32
C ILE A 429 11.71 3.25 -18.57
N SER A 430 11.85 2.04 -18.02
CA SER A 430 13.02 1.69 -17.19
C SER A 430 14.29 1.69 -18.03
N GLU A 431 14.24 1.11 -19.22
CA GLU A 431 15.34 1.12 -20.17
C GLU A 431 15.66 2.55 -20.65
N GLN A 432 14.65 3.33 -21.04
CA GLN A 432 14.85 4.69 -21.53
C GLN A 432 15.40 5.63 -20.46
N VAL A 433 14.86 5.57 -19.22
CA VAL A 433 15.36 6.36 -18.09
C VAL A 433 16.77 5.94 -17.71
N HIS A 434 17.08 4.63 -17.73
CA HIS A 434 18.43 4.13 -17.46
C HIS A 434 19.46 4.61 -18.49
N HIS A 435 19.10 4.62 -19.78
CA HIS A 435 19.94 5.20 -20.83
C HIS A 435 20.14 6.71 -20.62
N LEU A 436 19.08 7.43 -20.27
CA LEU A 436 19.10 8.87 -20.01
C LEU A 436 19.98 9.23 -18.79
N GLU A 437 19.98 8.41 -17.75
CA GLU A 437 20.81 8.58 -16.56
C GLU A 437 22.30 8.39 -16.85
N ARG A 438 22.64 7.53 -17.83
CA ARG A 438 24.02 7.25 -18.27
C ARG A 438 24.54 8.21 -19.34
N ASP A 439 23.69 9.07 -19.88
CA ASP A 439 24.11 10.08 -20.84
C ASP A 439 24.80 11.26 -20.13
N HIS A 440 26.14 11.27 -20.18
CA HIS A 440 26.98 12.32 -19.60
C HIS A 440 27.02 13.61 -20.42
N SER A 441 26.40 13.64 -21.62
CA SER A 441 26.34 14.84 -22.45
C SER A 441 25.24 15.81 -22.02
N LEU A 442 24.29 15.37 -21.19
CA LEU A 442 23.14 16.15 -20.75
C LEU A 442 23.38 16.86 -19.42
N SER A 443 22.98 18.13 -19.34
CA SER A 443 22.88 18.84 -18.08
C SER A 443 21.80 18.22 -17.18
N ALA A 444 21.88 18.49 -15.87
CA ALA A 444 20.88 18.00 -14.92
C ALA A 444 19.45 18.50 -15.24
N ALA A 445 19.32 19.73 -15.75
CA ALA A 445 18.05 20.32 -16.15
C ALA A 445 17.46 19.64 -17.40
N GLU A 446 18.29 19.37 -18.41
CA GLU A 446 17.87 18.66 -19.63
C GLU A 446 17.51 17.21 -19.35
N ARG A 447 18.26 16.53 -18.47
CA ARG A 447 17.95 15.16 -18.04
C ARG A 447 16.59 15.09 -17.35
N LEU A 448 16.32 16.03 -16.43
CA LEU A 448 15.02 16.08 -15.75
C LEU A 448 13.87 16.37 -16.72
N GLN A 449 14.08 17.26 -17.70
CA GLN A 449 13.06 17.56 -18.70
C GLN A 449 12.77 16.35 -19.59
N ARG A 450 13.80 15.70 -20.14
CA ARG A 450 13.62 14.51 -20.99
C ARG A 450 12.96 13.36 -20.23
N LYS A 451 13.27 13.18 -18.95
CA LYS A 451 12.60 12.19 -18.10
C LYS A 451 11.10 12.48 -18.01
N ARG A 452 10.71 13.75 -17.78
CA ARG A 452 9.30 14.15 -17.79
C ARG A 452 8.64 13.91 -19.15
N ASP A 453 9.34 14.22 -20.25
CA ASP A 453 8.80 14.04 -21.58
C ASP A 453 8.51 12.55 -21.87
N ILE A 454 9.41 11.64 -21.47
CA ILE A 454 9.21 10.17 -21.54
C ILE A 454 8.01 9.73 -20.70
N GLU A 455 7.90 10.23 -19.46
CA GLU A 455 6.77 9.90 -18.57
C GLU A 455 5.43 10.38 -19.15
N ILE A 456 5.40 11.57 -19.75
CA ILE A 456 4.22 12.13 -20.42
C ILE A 456 3.85 11.29 -21.66
N GLU A 457 4.82 10.99 -22.53
CA GLU A 457 4.58 10.19 -23.73
C GLU A 457 4.02 8.80 -23.37
N TYR A 458 4.63 8.14 -22.38
CA TYR A 458 4.14 6.86 -21.89
C TYR A 458 2.72 6.97 -21.35
N ALA A 459 2.42 7.99 -20.53
CA ALA A 459 1.09 8.19 -19.97
C ALA A 459 0.04 8.37 -21.09
N THR A 460 0.35 9.18 -22.10
CA THR A 460 -0.54 9.40 -23.27
C THR A 460 -0.74 8.12 -24.07
N LYS A 461 0.32 7.40 -24.43
CA LYS A 461 0.20 6.13 -25.18
C LYS A 461 -0.57 5.06 -24.38
N SER A 462 -0.30 4.95 -23.08
CA SER A 462 -1.01 4.03 -22.18
C SER A 462 -2.49 4.37 -22.05
N GLU A 463 -2.84 5.65 -21.99
CA GLU A 463 -4.23 6.10 -21.95
C GLU A 463 -4.94 5.79 -23.27
N THR A 464 -4.35 6.13 -24.42
CA THR A 464 -4.90 5.82 -25.74
C THR A 464 -5.12 4.32 -25.94
N LEU A 465 -4.14 3.49 -25.55
CA LEU A 465 -4.25 2.04 -25.64
C LEU A 465 -5.38 1.50 -24.75
N ASN A 466 -5.49 1.99 -23.51
CA ASN A 466 -6.59 1.64 -22.63
C ASN A 466 -7.95 2.03 -23.23
N ILE A 467 -8.08 3.25 -23.78
CA ILE A 467 -9.31 3.72 -24.43
C ILE A 467 -9.69 2.80 -25.60
N VAL A 468 -8.74 2.47 -26.48
CA VAL A 468 -8.99 1.56 -27.62
C VAL A 468 -9.40 0.18 -27.14
N HIS A 469 -8.75 -0.38 -26.11
CA HIS A 469 -9.14 -1.66 -25.53
C HIS A 469 -10.56 -1.63 -24.94
N GLN A 470 -10.92 -0.59 -24.20
CA GLN A 470 -12.27 -0.47 -23.63
C GLN A 470 -13.33 -0.30 -24.72
N LEU A 471 -13.05 0.47 -25.78
CA LEU A 471 -13.93 0.60 -26.94
C LEU A 471 -14.08 -0.74 -27.68
N LEU A 472 -12.99 -1.48 -27.89
CA LEU A 472 -13.04 -2.79 -28.52
C LEU A 472 -13.88 -3.77 -27.70
N ARG A 473 -13.67 -3.79 -26.38
CA ARG A 473 -14.46 -4.60 -25.45
C ARG A 473 -15.94 -4.22 -25.54
N ALA A 474 -16.26 -2.92 -25.53
CA ALA A 474 -17.62 -2.41 -25.68
C ALA A 474 -18.29 -2.86 -26.98
N HIS A 475 -17.62 -2.69 -28.13
CA HIS A 475 -18.17 -3.05 -29.45
C HIS A 475 -18.23 -4.56 -29.70
N ALA A 476 -17.26 -5.33 -29.20
CA ALA A 476 -17.12 -6.74 -29.55
C ALA A 476 -17.82 -7.69 -28.57
N LEU A 477 -17.97 -7.31 -27.29
CA LEU A 477 -18.45 -8.22 -26.24
C LEU A 477 -19.82 -7.88 -25.68
N TYR A 478 -20.24 -6.62 -25.75
CA TYR A 478 -21.49 -6.12 -25.18
C TYR A 478 -22.48 -5.73 -26.27
N GLU A 479 -23.63 -6.39 -26.30
CA GLU A 479 -24.71 -6.11 -27.25
C GLU A 479 -25.81 -5.28 -26.59
N LYS A 480 -26.22 -4.20 -27.26
CA LYS A 480 -27.36 -3.38 -26.85
C LYS A 480 -28.64 -4.24 -26.91
N ASP A 481 -29.51 -4.03 -25.92
CA ASP A 481 -30.77 -4.77 -25.70
C ASP A 481 -30.58 -6.25 -25.30
N VAL A 482 -29.33 -6.67 -25.06
CA VAL A 482 -28.98 -7.99 -24.50
C VAL A 482 -28.23 -7.81 -23.19
N ASN A 483 -27.09 -7.12 -23.21
CA ASN A 483 -26.25 -6.90 -22.04
C ASN A 483 -26.56 -5.56 -21.34
N TYR A 484 -27.05 -4.57 -22.08
CA TYR A 484 -27.47 -3.28 -21.54
C TYR A 484 -28.58 -2.64 -22.38
N VAL A 485 -29.30 -1.70 -21.77
CA VAL A 485 -30.21 -0.78 -22.46
C VAL A 485 -29.80 0.67 -22.19
N VAL A 486 -30.17 1.58 -23.09
CA VAL A 486 -29.94 3.02 -22.90
C VAL A 486 -31.28 3.70 -22.68
N LEU A 487 -31.51 4.19 -21.45
CA LEU A 487 -32.73 4.87 -21.03
C LEU A 487 -32.36 6.25 -20.49
N GLU A 488 -33.05 7.30 -20.94
CA GLU A 488 -32.80 8.67 -20.49
C GLU A 488 -31.33 9.13 -20.60
N GLY A 489 -30.61 8.61 -21.60
CA GLY A 489 -29.18 8.89 -21.80
C GLY A 489 -28.23 8.12 -20.87
N GLN A 490 -28.73 7.22 -20.03
CA GLN A 490 -27.94 6.40 -19.12
C GLN A 490 -27.87 4.93 -19.57
N VAL A 491 -26.73 4.30 -19.35
CA VAL A 491 -26.52 2.87 -19.59
C VAL A 491 -27.00 2.08 -18.38
N HIS A 492 -27.98 1.19 -18.58
CA HIS A 492 -28.46 0.26 -17.56
C HIS A 492 -28.05 -1.17 -17.92
N ILE A 493 -27.31 -1.84 -17.04
CA ILE A 493 -26.90 -3.23 -17.22
C ILE A 493 -28.12 -4.14 -17.11
N VAL A 494 -28.24 -5.12 -18.01
CA VAL A 494 -29.27 -6.17 -17.98
C VAL A 494 -28.65 -7.43 -17.37
N ASP A 495 -29.30 -7.99 -16.36
CA ASP A 495 -28.89 -9.24 -15.74
C ASP A 495 -29.18 -10.43 -16.68
N GLU A 496 -28.16 -11.24 -16.98
CA GLU A 496 -28.25 -12.33 -17.98
C GLU A 496 -29.21 -13.46 -17.57
N PHE A 497 -29.49 -13.64 -16.27
CA PHE A 497 -30.36 -14.71 -15.78
C PHE A 497 -31.82 -14.29 -15.71
N THR A 498 -32.06 -13.04 -15.33
CA THR A 498 -33.41 -12.52 -15.02
C THR A 498 -33.95 -11.57 -16.08
N GLY A 499 -33.10 -11.05 -16.97
CA GLY A 499 -33.46 -10.03 -17.97
C GLY A 499 -33.85 -8.68 -17.38
N ARG A 500 -33.63 -8.47 -16.07
CA ARG A 500 -33.99 -7.22 -15.38
C ARG A 500 -32.84 -6.22 -15.45
N THR A 501 -33.18 -4.93 -15.44
CA THR A 501 -32.18 -3.86 -15.33
C THR A 501 -31.62 -3.80 -13.90
N MET A 502 -30.32 -3.58 -13.79
CA MET A 502 -29.59 -3.42 -12.53
C MET A 502 -29.23 -1.94 -12.31
N PRO A 503 -30.12 -1.12 -11.72
CA PRO A 503 -29.85 0.30 -11.51
C PRO A 503 -28.66 0.52 -10.56
N GLY A 504 -27.85 1.55 -10.85
CA GLY A 504 -26.70 1.94 -10.03
C GLY A 504 -25.45 1.09 -10.20
N ARG A 505 -25.51 -0.04 -10.95
CA ARG A 505 -24.33 -0.83 -11.30
C ARG A 505 -23.69 -0.32 -12.59
N ARG A 506 -22.36 -0.31 -12.62
CA ARG A 506 -21.54 0.04 -13.79
C ARG A 506 -20.46 -1.04 -13.98
N TRP A 507 -20.05 -1.28 -15.21
CA TRP A 507 -18.85 -2.10 -15.46
C TRP A 507 -17.60 -1.30 -15.09
N SER A 508 -16.63 -2.01 -14.49
CA SER A 508 -15.30 -1.50 -14.19
C SER A 508 -14.36 -1.61 -15.39
#